data_AF-A0AAV1KIY4-F1
#
_entry.id   AF-A0AAV1KIY4-F1
#
_cell.length_a   1.000
_cell.length_b   1.000
_cell.length_c   1.000
_cell.angle_alpha   90.00
_cell.angle_beta   90.00
_cell.angle_gamma   90.00
#
_symmetry.space_group_name_H-M   'P 1'
#
loop_
_entity.id
_entity.type
_entity.pdbx_description
1 polymer ?
#
loop_
_entity_poly.entity_id
_entity_poly.type
_entity_poly.pdbx_seq_one_letter_code
_entity_poly.pdbx_strand_id
1 'polypeptide(L)'
;MSKDITSVARCCFCAPLRYGLLIWAYLKLVTSILVFGVMVIWLFIWILLVHFEKGLLILIIPTTLILIVDIVFNFVLIIGSHKKNITLLSLYYRYGIGHAVVFVVFGVLWILYGISRMAAPEDDPRTVRFIFATTSVFIVLLILHIYLFIVLRSEINKLKARDQFRYVDQAAESYNQTEDEFDAFNNKIEENN
;
A
#
# COMPACT_ATOMS: atom_id res chain seq x y z
N MET A 1 -17.46 41.20 -15.59
CA MET A 1 -16.27 40.60 -16.21
C MET A 1 -15.18 40.39 -15.15
N SER A 2 -15.32 39.31 -14.39
CA SER A 2 -14.44 38.76 -13.33
C SER A 2 -15.29 37.64 -12.74
N LYS A 3 -14.96 36.35 -12.72
CA LYS A 3 -13.70 35.69 -12.37
C LYS A 3 -13.64 34.32 -13.07
N ASP A 4 -12.73 34.15 -14.02
CA ASP A 4 -12.23 32.82 -14.36
C ASP A 4 -11.26 32.36 -13.26
N ILE A 5 -11.79 31.95 -12.11
CA ILE A 5 -11.01 31.26 -11.05
C ILE A 5 -11.55 29.84 -10.93
N THR A 6 -11.54 29.11 -12.04
CA THR A 6 -11.90 27.69 -12.08
C THR A 6 -10.94 26.88 -12.95
N SER A 7 -9.62 27.07 -12.84
CA SER A 7 -8.71 26.03 -13.37
C SER A 7 -7.23 26.05 -12.91
N VAL A 8 -6.81 26.93 -12.01
CA VAL A 8 -5.37 27.09 -11.71
C VAL A 8 -4.98 26.40 -10.41
N ALA A 9 -4.89 25.07 -10.46
CA ALA A 9 -3.91 24.28 -9.70
C ALA A 9 -3.92 22.82 -10.19
N ARG A 10 -3.72 22.62 -11.49
CA ARG A 10 -3.22 21.32 -11.97
C ARG A 10 -1.79 21.16 -11.44
N CYS A 11 -1.64 20.65 -10.22
CA CYS A 11 -0.33 20.22 -9.72
C CYS A 11 0.21 19.10 -10.62
N CYS A 12 1.02 19.45 -11.62
CA CYS A 12 1.71 18.52 -12.49
C CYS A 12 2.62 17.56 -11.71
N PHE A 13 2.99 17.87 -10.46
CA PHE A 13 3.73 16.99 -9.55
C PHE A 13 2.88 15.92 -8.83
N CYS A 14 1.54 15.97 -8.91
CA CYS A 14 0.68 14.92 -8.36
C CYS A 14 0.49 13.74 -9.33
N ALA A 15 0.63 13.96 -10.64
CA ALA A 15 0.67 12.88 -11.62
C ALA A 15 1.87 11.93 -11.42
N PRO A 16 3.14 12.38 -11.30
CA PRO A 16 4.28 11.49 -11.11
C PRO A 16 4.22 10.70 -9.80
N LEU A 17 3.61 11.24 -8.73
CA LEU A 17 3.50 10.52 -7.46
C LEU A 17 2.55 9.31 -7.55
N ARG A 18 1.47 9.42 -8.34
CA ARG A 18 0.55 8.29 -8.61
C ARG A 18 1.18 7.21 -9.46
N TYR A 19 1.90 7.59 -10.50
CA TYR A 19 2.61 6.61 -11.32
C TYR A 19 3.68 5.90 -10.50
N GLY A 20 4.35 6.60 -9.58
CA GLY A 20 5.28 6.00 -8.62
C GLY A 20 4.63 4.91 -7.78
N LEU A 21 3.48 5.18 -7.15
CA LEU A 21 2.78 4.18 -6.33
C LEU A 21 2.26 2.99 -7.15
N LEU A 22 1.78 3.24 -8.36
CA LEU A 22 1.27 2.19 -9.26
C LEU A 22 2.42 1.30 -9.79
N ILE A 23 3.50 1.90 -10.32
CA ILE A 23 4.70 1.17 -10.72
C ILE A 23 5.24 0.34 -9.56
N TRP A 24 5.27 0.93 -8.37
CA TRP A 24 5.77 0.24 -7.20
C TRP A 24 4.88 -0.93 -6.77
N ALA A 25 3.55 -0.76 -6.84
CA ALA A 25 2.60 -1.84 -6.59
C ALA A 25 2.80 -3.03 -7.52
N TYR A 26 3.00 -2.77 -8.82
CA TYR A 26 3.29 -3.81 -9.81
C TYR A 26 4.64 -4.48 -9.53
N LEU A 27 5.68 -3.70 -9.22
CA LEU A 27 6.99 -4.23 -8.89
C LEU A 27 6.91 -5.13 -7.65
N LYS A 28 6.23 -4.68 -6.58
CA LYS A 28 5.99 -5.51 -5.40
C LYS A 28 5.20 -6.77 -5.72
N LEU A 29 4.15 -6.69 -6.53
CA LEU A 29 3.36 -7.86 -6.93
C LEU A 29 4.23 -8.89 -7.67
N VAL A 30 5.02 -8.46 -8.65
CA VAL A 30 5.92 -9.33 -9.40
C VAL A 30 6.97 -9.95 -8.47
N THR A 31 7.58 -9.15 -7.60
CA THR A 31 8.54 -9.65 -6.59
C THR A 31 7.87 -10.65 -5.65
N SER A 32 6.65 -10.40 -5.18
CA SER A 32 5.91 -11.28 -4.28
C SER A 32 5.57 -12.61 -4.94
N ILE A 33 5.11 -12.61 -6.21
CA ILE A 33 4.87 -13.83 -6.99
C ILE A 33 6.17 -14.62 -7.21
N LEU A 34 7.28 -13.94 -7.52
CA LEU A 34 8.56 -14.59 -7.73
C LEU A 34 9.06 -15.24 -6.43
N VAL A 35 8.98 -14.53 -5.30
CA VAL A 35 9.34 -15.06 -3.98
C VAL A 35 8.44 -16.24 -3.61
N PHE A 36 7.14 -16.18 -3.88
CA PHE A 36 6.23 -17.32 -3.70
C PHE A 36 6.69 -18.54 -4.50
N GLY A 37 7.00 -18.36 -5.79
CA GLY A 37 7.45 -19.44 -6.65
C GLY A 37 8.75 -20.08 -6.16
N VAL A 38 9.74 -19.25 -5.80
CA VAL A 38 11.01 -19.73 -5.23
C VAL A 38 10.77 -20.47 -3.91
N MET A 39 9.91 -19.95 -3.03
CA MET A 39 9.55 -20.60 -1.76
C MET A 39 8.91 -21.97 -1.99
N VAL A 40 7.96 -22.09 -2.93
CA VAL A 40 7.28 -23.35 -3.24
C VAL A 40 8.27 -24.38 -3.81
N ILE A 41 9.15 -23.97 -4.74
CA ILE A 41 10.18 -24.86 -5.31
C ILE A 41 11.14 -25.32 -4.21
N TRP A 42 11.60 -24.39 -3.36
CA TRP A 42 12.50 -24.71 -2.26
C TRP A 42 11.85 -25.67 -1.26
N LEU A 43 10.58 -25.44 -0.92
CA LEU A 43 9.80 -26.33 -0.07
C LEU A 43 9.63 -27.72 -0.68
N PHE A 44 9.35 -27.80 -1.98
CA PHE A 44 9.22 -29.07 -2.69
C PHE A 44 10.53 -29.86 -2.69
N ILE A 45 11.64 -29.21 -3.00
CA ILE A 45 12.99 -29.81 -2.93
C ILE A 45 13.29 -30.27 -1.51
N TRP A 46 12.96 -29.46 -0.51
CA TRP A 46 13.18 -29.80 0.90
C TRP A 46 12.37 -31.03 1.34
N ILE A 47 11.09 -31.11 0.97
CA ILE A 47 10.24 -32.28 1.24
C ILE A 47 10.81 -33.55 0.58
N LEU A 48 11.37 -33.42 -0.63
CA LEU A 48 11.94 -34.55 -1.36
C LEU A 48 13.31 -35.01 -0.83
N LEU A 49 14.14 -34.09 -0.34
CA LEU A 49 15.54 -34.36 0.02
C LEU A 49 15.79 -34.54 1.53
N VAL A 50 14.96 -33.96 2.41
CA VAL A 50 15.22 -33.89 3.84
C VAL A 50 14.03 -34.45 4.63
N HIS A 51 14.30 -35.30 5.61
CA HIS A 51 13.26 -35.79 6.53
C HIS A 51 12.61 -34.64 7.31
N PHE A 52 11.30 -34.77 7.55
CA PHE A 52 10.41 -33.78 8.17
C PHE A 52 10.94 -33.21 9.50
N GLU A 53 11.57 -32.01 9.48
CA GLU A 53 11.80 -31.23 10.70
C GLU A 53 10.54 -30.41 11.06
N LYS A 54 9.89 -30.76 12.18
CA LYS A 54 8.66 -30.11 12.67
C LYS A 54 8.82 -28.59 12.90
N GLY A 55 10.01 -28.16 13.36
CA GLY A 55 10.29 -26.75 13.65
C GLY A 55 10.38 -25.86 12.43
N LEU A 56 10.69 -26.41 11.25
CA LEU A 56 10.76 -25.63 10.01
C LEU A 56 9.36 -25.47 9.41
N LEU A 57 8.52 -26.51 9.51
CA LEU A 57 7.13 -26.48 9.06
C LEU A 57 6.28 -25.44 9.80
N ILE A 58 6.49 -25.28 11.11
CA ILE A 58 5.73 -24.30 11.90
C ILE A 58 6.04 -22.85 11.50
N LEU A 59 7.21 -22.58 10.91
CA LEU A 59 7.59 -21.27 10.37
C LEU A 59 7.15 -21.09 8.92
N ILE A 60 7.27 -22.14 8.11
CA ILE A 60 6.90 -22.13 6.68
C ILE A 60 5.41 -21.87 6.49
N ILE A 61 4.55 -22.67 7.15
CA ILE A 61 3.10 -22.62 6.92
C ILE A 61 2.53 -21.20 7.10
N PRO A 62 2.78 -20.51 8.24
CA PRO A 62 2.30 -19.15 8.40
C PRO A 62 2.99 -18.16 7.45
N THR A 63 4.26 -18.36 7.12
CA THR A 63 4.96 -17.51 6.13
C THR A 63 4.28 -17.59 4.76
N THR A 64 3.91 -18.80 4.32
CA THR A 64 3.19 -19.01 3.05
C THR A 64 1.82 -18.34 3.07
N LEU A 65 1.07 -18.48 4.18
CA LEU A 65 -0.24 -17.84 4.33
C LEU A 65 -0.12 -16.32 4.27
N ILE A 66 0.84 -15.72 4.98
CA ILE A 66 1.09 -14.28 4.95
C ILE A 66 1.40 -13.81 3.53
N LEU A 67 2.19 -14.59 2.78
CA LEU A 67 2.56 -14.23 1.42
C LEU A 67 1.37 -14.27 0.46
N ILE A 68 0.49 -15.27 0.60
CA ILE A 68 -0.77 -15.33 -0.16
C ILE A 68 -1.63 -14.09 0.14
N VAL A 69 -1.77 -13.75 1.42
CA VAL A 69 -2.55 -12.57 1.82
C VAL A 69 -1.90 -11.30 1.26
N ASP A 70 -0.57 -11.15 1.30
CA ASP A 70 0.14 -10.02 0.67
C ASP A 70 -0.17 -9.90 -0.83
N ILE A 71 -0.12 -11.00 -1.58
CA ILE A 71 -0.48 -11.03 -3.01
C ILE A 71 -1.91 -10.50 -3.23
N VAL A 72 -2.89 -10.99 -2.45
CA VAL A 72 -4.29 -10.54 -2.55
C VAL A 72 -4.42 -9.04 -2.28
N PHE A 73 -3.76 -8.53 -1.25
CA PHE A 73 -3.82 -7.11 -0.91
C PHE A 73 -3.07 -6.22 -1.92
N ASN A 74 -2.01 -6.71 -2.57
CA ASN A 74 -1.37 -6.02 -3.69
C ASN A 74 -2.35 -5.84 -4.87
N PHE A 75 -3.18 -6.85 -5.17
CA PHE A 75 -4.25 -6.70 -6.16
C PHE A 75 -5.29 -5.65 -5.74
N VAL A 76 -5.71 -5.65 -4.47
CA VAL A 76 -6.63 -4.64 -3.94
C VAL A 76 -6.05 -3.24 -4.08
N LEU A 77 -4.75 -3.06 -3.82
CA LEU A 77 -4.09 -1.77 -4.00
C LEU A 77 -4.06 -1.33 -5.47
N ILE A 78 -3.78 -2.24 -6.42
CA ILE A 78 -3.81 -1.94 -7.86
C ILE A 78 -5.22 -1.50 -8.27
N ILE A 79 -6.24 -2.26 -7.88
CA ILE A 79 -7.66 -1.93 -8.18
C ILE A 79 -8.06 -0.60 -7.55
N GLY A 80 -7.70 -0.37 -6.29
CA GLY A 80 -7.96 0.87 -5.57
C GLY A 80 -7.29 2.07 -6.22
N SER A 81 -6.06 1.90 -6.71
CA SER A 81 -5.29 2.93 -7.42
C SER A 81 -5.93 3.27 -8.76
N HIS A 82 -6.42 2.27 -9.50
CA HIS A 82 -7.10 2.49 -10.79
C HIS A 82 -8.47 3.14 -10.61
N LYS A 83 -9.30 2.65 -9.70
CA LYS A 83 -10.68 3.13 -9.51
C LYS A 83 -10.78 4.46 -8.74
N LYS A 84 -9.67 5.00 -8.23
CA LYS A 84 -9.62 6.23 -7.40
C LYS A 84 -10.60 6.18 -6.21
N ASN A 85 -10.89 5.00 -5.70
CA ASN A 85 -11.86 4.82 -4.63
C ASN A 85 -11.17 4.97 -3.27
N ILE A 86 -11.52 6.04 -2.55
CA ILE A 86 -10.94 6.42 -1.26
C ILE A 86 -11.16 5.32 -0.22
N THR A 87 -12.29 4.62 -0.28
CA THR A 87 -12.65 3.55 0.66
C THR A 87 -11.70 2.35 0.53
N LEU A 88 -11.40 1.91 -0.69
CA LEU A 88 -10.46 0.81 -0.94
C LEU A 88 -9.04 1.19 -0.51
N LEU A 89 -8.61 2.42 -0.77
CA LEU A 89 -7.29 2.90 -0.39
C LEU A 89 -7.15 3.03 1.13
N SER A 90 -8.20 3.47 1.82
CA SER A 90 -8.26 3.56 3.29
C SER A 90 -8.25 2.18 3.95
N LEU A 91 -8.96 1.20 3.37
CA LEU A 91 -8.92 -0.19 3.84
C LEU A 91 -7.52 -0.79 3.70
N TYR A 92 -6.90 -0.59 2.53
CA TYR A 92 -5.52 -1.02 2.31
C TYR A 92 -4.54 -0.35 3.29
N TYR A 93 -4.75 0.93 3.64
CA TYR A 93 -3.90 1.62 4.62
C TYR A 93 -3.92 0.94 5.99
N ARG A 94 -5.10 0.57 6.50
CA ARG A 94 -5.22 -0.15 7.79
C ARG A 94 -4.54 -1.51 7.72
N TYR A 95 -4.73 -2.22 6.61
CA TYR A 95 -4.08 -3.50 6.38
C TYR A 95 -2.55 -3.35 6.29
N GLY A 96 -2.05 -2.32 5.62
CA GLY A 96 -0.63 -2.06 5.45
C GLY A 96 0.10 -1.88 6.79
N ILE A 97 -0.53 -1.25 7.78
CA ILE A 97 0.01 -1.16 9.14
C ILE A 97 0.12 -2.57 9.76
N GLY A 98 -0.97 -3.34 9.72
CA GLY A 98 -0.98 -4.70 10.26
C GLY A 98 0.07 -5.58 9.61
N HIS A 99 0.18 -5.50 8.29
CA HIS A 99 1.17 -6.24 7.52
C HIS A 99 2.60 -5.81 7.87
N ALA A 100 2.88 -4.52 8.06
CA ALA A 100 4.19 -4.05 8.50
C ALA A 100 4.58 -4.62 9.87
N VAL A 101 3.64 -4.64 10.83
CA VAL A 101 3.87 -5.23 12.16
C VAL A 101 4.15 -6.73 12.05
N VAL A 102 3.32 -7.46 11.31
CA VAL A 102 3.50 -8.91 11.09
C VAL A 102 4.85 -9.18 10.43
N PHE A 103 5.24 -8.39 9.42
CA PHE A 103 6.53 -8.52 8.74
C PHE A 103 7.72 -8.32 9.69
N VAL A 104 7.66 -7.32 10.58
CA VAL A 104 8.68 -7.10 11.62
C VAL A 104 8.77 -8.30 12.56
N VAL A 105 7.64 -8.78 13.09
CA VAL A 105 7.60 -9.92 14.03
C VAL A 105 8.16 -11.19 13.37
N PHE A 106 7.73 -11.51 12.15
CA PHE A 106 8.24 -12.67 11.42
C PHE A 106 9.71 -12.56 11.08
N GLY A 107 10.20 -11.37 10.71
CA GLY A 107 11.62 -11.15 10.47
C GLY A 107 12.47 -11.41 11.71
N VAL A 108 12.03 -10.93 12.88
CA VAL A 108 12.71 -11.20 14.15
C VAL A 108 12.70 -12.70 14.48
N LEU A 109 11.55 -13.37 14.30
CA LEU A 109 11.46 -14.83 14.53
C LEU A 109 12.40 -15.61 13.61
N TRP A 110 12.53 -15.22 12.34
CA TRP A 110 13.47 -15.83 11.39
C TRP A 110 14.93 -15.63 11.81
N ILE A 111 15.28 -14.43 12.27
CA ILE A 111 16.64 -14.13 12.76
C ILE A 111 16.94 -14.95 14.02
N LEU A 112 16.01 -15.00 14.99
CA LEU A 112 16.15 -15.79 16.21
C LEU A 112 16.26 -17.28 15.92
N TYR A 113 15.46 -17.80 14.99
CA TYR A 113 15.56 -19.18 14.53
C TYR A 113 16.95 -19.45 13.94
N GLY A 114 17.44 -18.55 13.08
CA GLY A 114 18.78 -18.60 12.53
C GLY A 114 19.86 -18.68 13.61
N ILE A 115 19.82 -17.79 14.61
CA ILE A 115 20.76 -17.77 15.73
C ILE A 115 20.68 -19.08 16.54
N SER A 116 19.47 -19.56 16.86
CA SER A 116 19.28 -20.78 17.65
C SER A 116 19.83 -22.04 16.98
N ARG A 117 19.73 -22.12 15.64
CA ARG A 117 20.31 -23.19 14.83
C ARG A 117 21.84 -23.14 14.79
N MET A 118 22.41 -21.96 15.03
CA MET A 118 23.86 -21.69 15.01
C MET A 118 24.51 -21.76 16.39
N ALA A 119 23.74 -21.92 17.47
CA ALA A 119 24.29 -22.20 18.80
C ALA A 119 24.95 -23.60 18.89
N ALA A 120 24.93 -24.38 17.81
CA ALA A 120 25.77 -25.58 17.66
C ALA A 120 27.22 -25.16 17.33
N PRO A 121 28.25 -25.83 17.87
CA PRO A 121 29.60 -25.29 18.02
C PRO A 121 30.47 -25.32 16.75
N GLU A 122 29.88 -25.16 15.56
CA GLU A 122 30.64 -25.01 14.32
C GLU A 122 30.78 -23.52 13.96
N ASP A 123 31.85 -22.90 14.46
CA ASP A 123 32.28 -21.52 14.17
C ASP A 123 32.72 -21.35 12.70
N ASP A 124 31.83 -21.60 11.73
CA ASP A 124 32.12 -21.33 10.31
C ASP A 124 31.91 -19.83 10.00
N PRO A 125 32.94 -19.08 9.59
CA PRO A 125 32.83 -17.67 9.23
C PRO A 125 31.85 -17.40 8.07
N ARG A 126 31.48 -18.41 7.27
CA ARG A 126 30.45 -18.29 6.22
C ARG A 126 29.07 -18.01 6.79
N THR A 127 28.79 -18.55 7.96
CA THR A 127 27.49 -18.49 8.62
C THR A 127 27.20 -17.10 9.18
N VAL A 128 28.19 -16.48 9.83
CA VAL A 128 28.09 -15.09 10.33
C VAL A 128 27.84 -14.11 9.18
N ARG A 129 28.55 -14.28 8.06
CA ARG A 129 28.34 -13.47 6.85
C ARG A 129 26.91 -13.59 6.32
N PHE A 130 26.34 -14.80 6.35
CA PHE A 130 24.96 -15.03 5.93
C PHE A 130 23.95 -14.28 6.82
N ILE A 131 24.09 -14.32 8.15
CA ILE A 131 23.20 -13.58 9.06
C ILE A 131 23.27 -12.08 8.79
N PHE A 132 24.48 -11.51 8.68
CA PHE A 132 24.65 -10.09 8.40
C PHE A 132 24.02 -9.71 7.07
N ALA A 133 24.23 -10.51 6.01
CA ALA A 133 23.62 -10.30 4.71
C ALA A 133 22.08 -10.33 4.81
N THR A 134 21.50 -11.38 5.39
CA THR A 134 20.04 -11.52 5.56
C THR A 134 19.44 -10.36 6.38
N THR A 135 20.10 -9.97 7.47
CA THR A 135 19.66 -8.87 8.33
C THR A 135 19.70 -7.54 7.58
N SER A 136 20.77 -7.29 6.80
CA SER A 136 20.89 -6.07 5.99
C SER A 136 19.78 -5.96 4.94
N VAL A 137 19.46 -7.07 4.25
CA VAL A 137 18.37 -7.13 3.27
C VAL A 137 17.03 -6.84 3.95
N PHE A 138 16.81 -7.41 5.14
CA PHE A 138 15.58 -7.18 5.90
C PHE A 138 15.41 -5.70 6.28
N ILE A 139 16.48 -5.02 6.71
CA ILE A 139 16.46 -3.59 7.04
C ILE A 139 16.11 -2.75 5.80
N VAL A 140 16.71 -3.03 4.65
CA VAL A 140 16.41 -2.32 3.39
C VAL A 140 14.94 -2.51 3.00
N LEU A 141 14.41 -3.72 3.13
CA LEU A 141 13.00 -4.00 2.86
C LEU A 141 12.08 -3.24 3.83
N LEU A 142 12.44 -3.11 5.11
CA LEU A 142 11.69 -2.31 6.07
C LEU A 142 11.68 -0.83 5.74
N ILE A 143 12.83 -0.23 5.44
CA ILE A 143 12.93 1.18 5.05
C ILE A 143 12.05 1.45 3.84
N LEU A 144 12.13 0.55 2.84
CA LEU A 144 11.35 0.64 1.63
C LEU A 144 9.85 0.51 1.94
N HIS A 145 9.44 -0.43 2.81
CA HIS A 145 8.06 -0.57 3.28
C HIS A 145 7.52 0.70 3.96
N ILE A 146 8.33 1.32 4.83
CA ILE A 146 7.99 2.58 5.52
C ILE A 146 7.86 3.73 4.51
N TYR A 147 8.78 3.84 3.55
CA TYR A 147 8.73 4.87 2.52
C TYR A 147 7.38 4.86 1.79
N LEU A 148 6.90 3.68 1.43
CA LEU A 148 5.64 3.53 0.72
C LEU A 148 4.43 3.81 1.57
N PHE A 149 4.53 3.46 2.85
CA PHE A 149 3.50 3.79 3.81
C PHE A 149 3.30 5.31 3.89
N ILE A 150 4.41 6.08 3.87
CA ILE A 150 4.38 7.54 3.83
C ILE A 150 3.76 8.03 2.50
N VAL A 151 4.19 7.48 1.36
CA VAL A 151 3.65 7.85 0.03
C VAL A 151 2.15 7.57 -0.05
N LEU A 152 1.70 6.39 0.39
CA LEU A 152 0.30 6.00 0.42
C LEU A 152 -0.52 6.96 1.29
N ARG A 153 -0.03 7.31 2.48
CA ARG A 153 -0.70 8.28 3.38
C ARG A 153 -0.86 9.64 2.71
N SER A 154 0.17 10.08 1.98
CA SER A 154 0.13 11.35 1.26
C SER A 154 -0.95 11.35 0.15
N GLU A 155 -1.12 10.24 -0.57
CA GLU A 155 -2.16 10.10 -1.60
C GLU A 155 -3.57 10.08 -1.01
N ILE A 156 -3.79 9.37 0.11
CA ILE A 156 -5.09 9.33 0.79
C ILE A 156 -5.51 10.74 1.24
N ASN A 157 -4.58 11.48 1.86
CA ASN A 157 -4.86 12.84 2.33
C ASN A 157 -5.18 13.80 1.17
N LYS A 158 -4.46 13.68 0.04
CA LYS A 158 -4.73 14.47 -1.17
C LYS A 158 -6.11 14.17 -1.76
N LEU A 159 -6.49 12.89 -1.80
CA LEU A 159 -7.81 12.48 -2.28
C LEU A 159 -8.93 13.01 -1.39
N LYS A 160 -8.76 12.93 -0.07
CA LYS A 160 -9.74 13.44 0.90
C LYS A 160 -9.93 14.96 0.78
N ALA A 161 -8.84 15.71 0.63
CA ALA A 161 -8.90 17.16 0.43
C ALA A 161 -9.69 17.50 -0.85
N ARG A 162 -9.43 16.80 -1.97
CA ARG A 162 -10.12 17.05 -3.24
C ARG A 162 -11.63 16.75 -3.17
N ASP A 163 -12.02 15.72 -2.45
CA ASP A 163 -13.45 15.36 -2.30
C ASP A 163 -14.20 16.41 -1.47
N GLN A 164 -13.56 16.95 -0.42
CA GLN A 164 -14.11 18.04 0.38
C GLN A 164 -14.30 19.32 -0.45
N PHE A 165 -13.33 19.69 -1.29
CA PHE A 165 -13.48 20.87 -2.17
C PHE A 165 -14.62 20.68 -3.19
N ARG A 166 -14.75 19.49 -3.79
CA ARG A 166 -15.82 19.20 -4.75
C ARG A 166 -17.22 19.32 -4.12
N TYR A 167 -17.37 18.90 -2.87
CA TYR A 167 -18.64 19.04 -2.15
C TYR A 167 -19.01 20.51 -1.89
N VAL A 168 -18.04 21.34 -1.52
CA VAL A 168 -18.26 22.79 -1.29
C VAL A 168 -18.62 23.50 -2.58
N ASP A 169 -17.98 23.14 -3.69
CA ASP A 169 -18.24 23.71 -5.01
C ASP A 169 -19.68 23.41 -5.49
N GLN A 170 -20.11 22.15 -5.36
CA GLN A 170 -21.48 21.74 -5.70
C GLN A 170 -22.55 22.42 -4.82
N ALA A 171 -22.25 22.63 -3.53
CA ALA A 171 -23.16 23.37 -2.65
C ALA A 171 -23.27 24.84 -3.04
N ALA A 172 -22.15 25.48 -3.41
CA ALA A 172 -22.14 26.86 -3.89
C ALA A 172 -22.90 27.01 -5.23
N GLU A 173 -22.71 26.08 -6.17
CA GLU A 173 -23.47 26.05 -7.43
C GLU A 173 -24.97 25.92 -7.19
N SER A 174 -25.39 25.05 -6.25
CA SER A 174 -26.81 24.88 -5.92
C SER A 174 -27.44 26.12 -5.28
N TYR A 175 -26.68 26.87 -4.47
CA TYR A 175 -27.15 28.11 -3.85
C TYR A 175 -27.32 29.22 -4.89
N ASN A 176 -26.34 29.40 -5.77
CA ASN A 176 -26.42 30.41 -6.83
C ASN A 176 -27.60 30.14 -7.78
N GLN A 177 -27.86 28.87 -8.12
CA GLN A 177 -29.00 28.51 -8.97
C GLN A 177 -30.35 28.86 -8.31
N THR A 178 -30.48 28.72 -6.99
CA THR A 178 -31.70 29.13 -6.28
C THR A 178 -31.87 30.64 -6.18
N GLU A 179 -30.77 31.40 -6.11
CA GLU A 179 -30.80 32.87 -6.08
C GLU A 179 -31.23 33.43 -7.45
N ASP A 180 -30.67 32.90 -8.55
CA ASP A 180 -31.06 33.27 -9.92
C ASP A 180 -32.55 32.99 -10.21
N GLU A 181 -33.10 31.89 -9.69
CA GLU A 181 -34.50 31.52 -9.88
C GLU A 181 -35.45 32.46 -9.09
N PHE A 182 -35.03 32.90 -7.91
CA PHE A 182 -35.76 33.88 -7.10
C PHE A 182 -35.77 35.28 -7.74
N ASP A 183 -34.64 35.72 -8.27
CA ASP A 183 -34.53 37.01 -8.96
C ASP A 183 -35.34 37.04 -10.27
N ALA A 184 -35.34 35.94 -11.02
CA ALA A 184 -36.18 35.80 -12.21
C ALA A 184 -37.68 35.84 -11.89
N PHE A 185 -38.10 35.32 -10.74
CA PHE A 185 -39.47 35.38 -10.27
C PHE A 185 -39.89 36.80 -9.88
N ASN A 186 -39.05 37.52 -9.14
CA ASN A 186 -39.32 38.91 -8.75
C ASN A 186 -39.45 39.84 -9.95
N ASN A 187 -38.55 39.72 -10.94
CA ASN A 187 -38.63 40.53 -12.17
C ASN A 187 -39.94 40.29 -12.94
N LYS A 188 -40.45 39.05 -12.98
CA LYS A 188 -41.76 38.74 -13.57
C LYS A 188 -42.94 39.35 -12.83
N ILE A 189 -42.85 39.52 -11.51
CA ILE A 189 -43.89 40.21 -10.74
C ILE A 189 -43.88 41.69 -11.06
N GLU A 190 -42.71 42.32 -11.17
CA GLU A 190 -42.58 43.73 -11.52
C GLU A 190 -43.08 44.05 -12.93
N GLU A 191 -42.87 43.18 -13.92
CA GLU A 191 -43.40 43.40 -15.30
C GLU A 191 -44.93 43.28 -15.42
N ASN A 192 -45.61 42.67 -14.44
CA ASN A 192 -47.06 42.46 -14.48
C ASN A 192 -47.86 43.47 -13.65
N ASN A 193 -47.20 44.42 -12.97
CA ASN A 193 -47.80 45.52 -12.23
C ASN A 193 -47.59 46.86 -12.96
#